data_AF-A0A2E8EZ85-F1
#
_entry.id   AF-A0A2E8EZ85-F1
#
_cell.length_a   1.000
_cell.length_b   1.000
_cell.length_c   1.000
_cell.angle_alpha   90.00
_cell.angle_beta   90.00
_cell.angle_gamma   90.00
#
_symmetry.space_group_name_H-M   'P 1'
#
loop_
_entity.id
_entity.type
_entity.pdbx_description
1 polymer ?
#
loop_
_entity_poly.entity_id
_entity_poly.type
_entity_poly.pdbx_seq_one_letter_code
_entity_poly.pdbx_strand_id
1 'polypeptide(L)' 'MPDKSDLLAASPIVINIGLEVFADTLSELGFPVVQVDWRPPAGGDQRLTDLLSRLNQSGDSNSQGSN' A
#
# COMPACT_ATOMS: atom_id res chain seq x y z
N MET A 1 25.42 -8.23 0.21
CA MET A 1 23.96 -8.31 0.51
C MET A 1 23.84 -9.20 1.73
N PRO A 2 23.13 -8.82 2.80
CA PRO A 2 22.88 -9.74 3.91
C PRO A 2 22.21 -11.01 3.40
N ASP A 3 22.50 -12.15 4.02
CA ASP A 3 21.83 -13.40 3.68
C ASP A 3 20.34 -13.32 4.06
N LYS A 4 19.47 -14.05 3.35
CA LYS A 4 18.02 -14.02 3.61
C LYS A 4 17.68 -14.35 5.07
N SER A 5 18.48 -15.21 5.70
CA SER A 5 18.35 -15.57 7.12
C SER A 5 18.61 -14.38 8.04
N ASP A 6 19.60 -13.54 7.71
CA ASP A 6 19.96 -12.37 8.50
C ASP A 6 18.85 -11.32 8.49
N LEU A 7 18.12 -11.20 7.38
CA LEU A 7 16.97 -10.29 7.27
C LEU A 7 15.86 -10.61 8.27
N LEU A 8 15.63 -11.90 8.55
CA LEU A 8 14.59 -12.34 9.49
C LEU A 8 15.08 -12.35 10.94
N ALA A 9 16.40 -12.42 11.16
CA ALA A 9 17.01 -12.39 12.48
C ALA A 9 17.13 -10.96 13.05
N ALA A 10 17.23 -9.95 12.19
CA ALA A 10 17.26 -8.55 12.59
C ALA A 10 15.89 -8.07 13.10
N SER A 11 15.90 -7.01 13.91
CA SER A 11 14.65 -6.36 14.33
C SER A 11 13.88 -5.83 13.10
N PRO A 12 12.58 -6.10 12.98
CA PRO A 12 11.80 -5.65 11.84
C PRO A 12 11.58 -4.13 11.88
N ILE A 13 11.46 -3.55 10.69
CA ILE A 13 10.94 -2.20 10.47
C ILE A 13 9.62 -2.37 9.73
N VAL A 14 8.53 -1.84 10.31
CA VAL A 14 7.17 -2.22 9.89
C VAL A 14 6.44 -1.05 9.23
N ILE A 15 5.79 -1.33 8.10
CA ILE A 15 4.78 -0.47 7.50
C ILE A 15 3.45 -1.21 7.64
N ASN A 16 2.56 -0.73 8.49
CA ASN A 16 1.24 -1.34 8.70
C ASN A 16 0.23 -0.77 7.70
N ILE A 17 -0.55 -1.67 7.09
CA ILE A 17 -1.65 -1.34 6.19
C ILE A 17 -2.87 -2.10 6.68
N GLY A 18 -3.96 -1.39 6.94
CA GLY A 18 -5.19 -1.96 7.48
C GLY A 18 -5.46 -1.51 8.91
N LEU A 19 -5.76 -2.46 9.80
CA LEU A 19 -6.23 -2.15 11.15
C LEU A 19 -5.16 -1.43 11.98
N GLU A 20 -5.53 -0.27 12.53
CA GLU A 20 -4.65 0.58 13.35
C GLU A 20 -4.14 -0.15 14.60
N VAL A 21 -4.95 -1.03 15.19
CA VAL A 21 -4.60 -1.80 16.40
C VAL A 21 -3.29 -2.61 16.26
N PHE A 22 -2.92 -3.01 15.04
CA PHE A 22 -1.65 -3.71 14.80
C PHE A 22 -0.45 -2.75 14.86
N ALA A 23 -0.58 -1.53 14.35
CA ALA A 23 0.44 -0.51 14.51
C ALA A 23 0.58 -0.08 15.97
N ASP A 24 -0.54 0.13 16.66
CA ASP A 24 -0.55 0.50 18.08
C ASP A 24 0.16 -0.55 18.93
N THR A 25 -0.18 -1.83 18.75
CA THR A 25 0.45 -2.94 19.47
C THR A 25 1.97 -2.98 19.24
N LEU A 26 2.42 -2.78 18.00
CA LEU A 26 3.85 -2.78 17.68
C LEU A 26 4.57 -1.57 18.26
N SER A 27 3.91 -0.40 18.27
CA SER A 27 4.46 0.81 18.87
C SER A 27 4.59 0.69 20.39
N GLU A 28 3.60 0.08 21.07
CA GLU A 28 3.65 -0.19 22.52
C GLU A 28 4.77 -1.15 22.89
N LEU A 29 5.07 -2.12 22.02
CA LEU A 29 6.19 -3.04 22.15
C LEU A 29 7.55 -2.40 21.80
N GLY A 30 7.57 -1.14 21.36
CA GLY A 30 8.79 -0.39 21.05
C GLY A 30 9.37 -0.64 19.66
N PHE A 31 8.62 -1.26 18.75
CA PHE A 31 9.07 -1.46 17.37
C PHE A 31 8.85 -0.21 16.51
N PRO A 32 9.77 0.09 15.57
CA PRO A 32 9.57 1.15 14.59
C PRO A 32 8.47 0.74 13.60
N VAL A 33 7.32 1.45 13.66
CA VAL A 33 6.16 1.19 12.82
C VAL A 33 5.58 2.49 12.25
N VAL A 34 5.15 2.45 10.98
CA VAL A 34 4.37 3.52 10.33
C VAL A 34 3.01 2.97 9.95
N GLN A 35 1.94 3.62 10.40
CA GLN A 35 0.57 3.32 9.96
C GLN A 35 0.26 4.07 8.66
N VAL A 36 -0.22 3.34 7.65
CA VAL A 36 -0.71 3.93 6.40
C VAL A 36 -2.24 4.03 6.46
N ASP A 37 -2.80 5.24 6.34
CA ASP A 37 -4.24 5.47 6.08
C ASP A 37 -4.55 5.11 4.61
N TRP A 38 -4.47 3.81 4.31
CA TRP A 38 -4.79 3.28 3.00
C TRP A 38 -6.29 2.99 2.92
N ARG A 39 -6.89 3.31 1.77
CA ARG A 39 -8.28 2.97 1.45
C ARG A 39 -8.36 2.37 0.06
N PRO A 40 -9.24 1.39 -0.18
CA PRO A 40 -9.46 0.86 -1.51
C PRO A 40 -9.94 1.97 -2.47
N PRO A 41 -9.62 1.88 -3.77
CA PRO A 41 -10.16 2.79 -4.78
C PRO A 41 -11.68 2.90 -4.64
N ALA A 42 -12.22 4.09 -4.86
CA ALA A 42 -13.65 4.34 -4.71
C ALA A 42 -14.24 3.98 -3.32
N GLY A 43 -13.40 3.85 -2.28
CA GLY A 43 -13.84 3.38 -0.97
C GLY A 43 -14.32 1.92 -0.96
N GLY A 44 -13.98 1.13 -1.99
CA GLY A 44 -14.44 -0.24 -2.16
C GLY A 44 -15.81 -0.38 -2.83
N ASP A 45 -16.42 0.72 -3.27
CA ASP A 45 -17.65 0.67 -4.06
C ASP A 45 -17.33 0.15 -5.47
N GLN A 46 -17.92 -1.00 -5.81
CA GLN A 46 -17.65 -1.67 -7.07
C GLN A 46 -18.06 -0.81 -8.28
N ARG A 47 -19.22 -0.15 -8.20
CA ARG A 47 -19.73 0.68 -9.30
C ARG A 47 -18.80 1.86 -9.56
N LEU A 48 -18.33 2.52 -8.50
CA LEU A 48 -17.43 3.65 -8.63
C LEU A 48 -16.01 3.20 -9.04
N THR A 49 -15.57 2.02 -8.61
CA THR A 49 -14.33 1.39 -9.09
C THR A 49 -14.38 1.15 -10.60
N ASP A 50 -15.49 0.64 -11.12
CA ASP A 50 -15.66 0.40 -12.55
C ASP A 50 -15.63 1.72 -13.34
N LEU A 51 -16.24 2.78 -12.80
CA LEU A 51 -16.21 4.12 -13.40
C LEU A 51 -14.79 4.70 -13.44
N LEU A 52 -14.04 4.63 -12.33
CA LEU A 52 -12.65 5.07 -12.27
C LEU A 52 -11.77 4.30 -13.27
N SER A 53 -11.98 2.99 -13.37
CA SER A 53 -11.24 2.13 -14.29
C SER A 53 -11.43 2.55 -15.75
N ARG A 54 -12.64 2.96 -16.14
CA ARG A 54 -12.92 3.48 -17.49
C ARG A 54 -12.25 4.82 -17.77
N LEU A 55 -12.22 5.72 -16.78
CA LEU A 55 -11.56 7.02 -16.91
C LEU A 55 -10.04 6.86 -17.09
N ASN A 56 -9.41 5.96 -16.33
CA ASN A 56 -7.98 5.68 -16.45
C ASN A 56 -7.62 5.14 -17.85
N GLN A 57 -8.40 4.19 -18.38
CA GLN A 57 -8.19 3.64 -19.72
C GLN A 57 -8.29 4.69 -20.84
N SER A 58 -9.19 5.68 -20.69
CA SER A 58 -9.31 6.77 -21.66
C SER A 58 -8.14 7.76 -21.62
N GLY A 59 -7.45 7.89 -20.48
CA GLY A 59 -6.26 8.76 -20.33
C GLY A 59 -5.02 8.19 -21.01
N ASP A 60 -4.86 6.87 -21.00
CA ASP A 60 -3.68 6.17 -21.56
C ASP A 60 -3.69 6.09 -23.09
N SER A 61 -4.84 6.33 -23.72
CA SER A 61 -5.01 6.32 -25.18
C SER A 61 -4.42 7.55 -25.88
N ASN A 62 -4.02 8.58 -25.12
CA ASN A 62 -3.51 9.86 -25.66
C ASN A 62 -1.98 9.99 -25.61
N SER A 63 -1.26 8.93 -25.21
CA SER A 63 0.21 8.92 -25.05
C SER A 63 0.98 8.02 -26.03
N GLN A 64 0.31 7.35 -26.98
CA GLN A 64 0.99 6.67 -28.09
C GLN A 64 0.76 7.41 -29.41
N GLY A 65 1.51 8.49 -29.59
CA GLY A 65 1.58 9.23 -30.85
C GLY A 65 2.71 10.25 -30.80
N SER A 66 3.77 9.98 -31.56
CA SER A 66 4.97 10.80 -31.83
C SER A 66 6.19 10.52 -30.93
N ASN A 67 7.03 9.57 -31.34
CA ASN A 67 8.32 9.88 -31.98
C ASN A 67 8.85 8.65 -32.73
#